data_AF-A0A3C0KQ61-F1
#
_entry.id   AF-A0A3C0KQ61-F1
#
_cell.length_a   1.000
_cell.length_b   1.000
_cell.length_c   1.000
_cell.angle_alpha   90.00
_cell.angle_beta   90.00
_cell.angle_gamma   90.00
#
_symmetry.space_group_name_H-M   'P 1'
#
loop_
_entity.id
_entity.type
_entity.pdbx_description
1 polymer ?
#
loop_
_entity_poly.entity_id
_entity_poly.type
_entity_poly.pdbx_seq_one_letter_code
_entity_poly.pdbx_strand_id
1 'polypeptide(L)' 'MSDIIKNRYEFMVLFDCENGNPNGDPDAGNAPRIDPQDMHGLVSDVALKRRVRNYIQMAG' A
#
# COMPACT_ATOMS: atom_id res chain seq x y z
N MET A 1 24.83 16.13 2.50
CA MET A 1 24.27 14.80 2.84
C MET A 1 23.34 15.00 4.01
N SER A 2 22.11 14.52 3.93
CA SER A 2 21.20 14.53 5.09
C SER A 2 21.77 13.63 6.18
N ASP A 3 21.61 14.04 7.44
CA ASP A 3 22.01 13.22 8.58
C ASP A 3 21.31 11.85 8.52
N ILE A 4 22.09 10.78 8.73
CA ILE A 4 21.56 9.42 8.76
C ILE A 4 20.64 9.29 9.99
N ILE A 5 19.45 8.72 9.77
CA ILE A 5 18.48 8.40 10.83
C ILE A 5 19.12 7.48 11.90
N LYS A 6 19.06 7.91 13.16
CA LYS A 6 19.69 7.22 14.33
C LYS A 6 18.73 6.36 15.14
N ASN A 7 17.43 6.56 14.99
CA ASN A 7 16.38 5.89 15.76
C ASN A 7 15.57 4.96 14.87
N ARG A 8 15.04 3.89 15.46
CA ARG A 8 14.05 3.03 14.83
C ARG A 8 12.69 3.73 14.88
N TYR A 9 12.00 3.76 13.75
CA TYR A 9 10.63 4.26 13.65
C TYR A 9 9.71 3.14 13.21
N GLU A 10 8.59 3.02 13.91
CA GLU A 10 7.48 2.18 13.52
C GLU A 10 6.25 3.06 13.40
N PHE A 11 5.36 2.71 12.49
CA PHE A 11 4.14 3.46 12.24
C PHE A 11 3.02 2.53 11.82
N MET A 12 1.80 2.87 12.22
CA MET A 12 0.57 2.24 11.77
C MET A 12 -0.12 3.21 10.81
N VAL A 13 -0.40 2.74 9.59
CA VAL A 13 -1.16 3.51 8.61
C VAL A 13 -2.56 2.91 8.53
N LEU A 14 -3.57 3.74 8.81
CA LEU A 14 -4.97 3.41 8.60
C LEU A 14 -5.46 4.21 7.40
N PHE A 15 -6.15 3.55 6.48
CA PHE A 15 -6.84 4.17 5.37
C PHE A 15 -8.09 3.35 5.07
N ASP A 16 -9.09 3.98 4.46
CA ASP A 16 -10.30 3.34 3.98
C ASP A 16 -10.42 3.49 2.46
N CYS A 17 -11.36 2.75 1.89
CA CYS A 17 -11.73 2.83 0.49
C CYS A 17 -13.24 2.58 0.40
N GLU A 18 -13.97 3.58 -0.08
CA GLU A 18 -15.40 3.49 -0.30
C GLU A 18 -15.69 3.32 -1.79
N ASN A 19 -16.53 2.35 -2.16
CA ASN A 19 -16.96 2.08 -3.53
C ASN A 19 -15.80 2.00 -4.55
N GLY A 20 -14.66 1.43 -4.15
CA GLY A 20 -13.45 1.36 -4.95
C GLY A 20 -12.69 0.04 -4.81
N ASN A 21 -11.61 -0.09 -5.58
CA ASN A 21 -10.68 -1.22 -5.50
C ASN A 21 -9.29 -0.75 -5.05
N PRO A 22 -8.91 -0.96 -3.78
CA PRO A 22 -7.63 -0.48 -3.26
C PRO A 22 -6.43 -1.33 -3.73
N ASN A 23 -6.64 -2.57 -4.18
CA ASN A 23 -5.59 -3.38 -4.77
C ASN A 23 -6.23 -4.49 -5.61
N GLY A 24 -6.18 -4.37 -6.94
CA GLY A 24 -6.62 -5.42 -7.83
C GLY A 24 -5.76 -6.69 -7.76
N ASP A 25 -6.39 -7.84 -7.90
CA ASP A 25 -5.74 -9.11 -8.11
C ASP A 25 -5.65 -9.43 -9.63
N PRO A 26 -4.44 -9.52 -10.21
CA PRO A 26 -4.28 -9.83 -11.63
C PRO A 26 -4.77 -11.24 -11.99
N ASP A 27 -4.77 -12.18 -11.05
CA ASP A 27 -5.16 -13.57 -11.28
C ASP A 27 -6.68 -13.77 -11.08
N ALA A 28 -7.35 -12.83 -10.42
CA ALA A 28 -8.80 -12.83 -10.20
C ALA A 28 -9.52 -11.72 -10.99
N GLY A 29 -9.06 -11.42 -12.21
CA GLY A 29 -9.76 -10.50 -13.12
C GLY A 29 -9.91 -9.07 -12.57
N ASN A 30 -8.92 -8.60 -11.80
CA ASN A 30 -8.90 -7.30 -11.14
C ASN A 30 -9.98 -7.12 -10.04
N ALA A 31 -10.51 -8.21 -9.47
CA ALA A 31 -11.26 -8.12 -8.21
C ALA A 31 -10.37 -7.57 -7.07
N PRO A 32 -10.95 -7.02 -5.99
CA PRO A 32 -10.17 -6.70 -4.80
C PRO A 32 -9.41 -7.92 -4.30
N ARG A 33 -8.12 -7.76 -4.03
CA ARG A 33 -7.28 -8.85 -3.54
C ARG A 33 -7.70 -9.25 -2.12
N ILE A 34 -7.78 -10.55 -1.89
CA ILE A 34 -8.14 -11.18 -0.62
C ILE A 34 -6.97 -12.06 -0.15
N ASP A 35 -6.68 -12.06 1.15
CA ASP A 35 -5.76 -13.04 1.73
C ASP A 35 -6.44 -14.42 1.79
N PRO A 36 -5.89 -15.46 1.15
CA PRO A 36 -6.52 -16.78 1.12
C PRO A 36 -6.55 -17.50 2.48
N GLN A 37 -5.82 -17.02 3.49
CA GLN A 37 -5.70 -17.68 4.79
C GLN A 37 -6.83 -17.29 5.75
N ASP A 38 -7.17 -15.99 5.80
CA ASP A 38 -8.14 -15.44 6.74
C ASP A 38 -9.31 -14.70 6.05
N MET A 39 -9.26 -14.59 4.72
CA MET A 39 -10.28 -13.97 3.88
C MET A 39 -10.47 -12.46 4.08
N HIS A 40 -9.51 -11.77 4.72
CA HIS A 40 -9.53 -10.31 4.79
C HIS A 40 -9.04 -9.67 3.48
N GLY A 41 -9.47 -8.43 3.24
CA GLY A 41 -8.95 -7.63 2.13
C GLY A 41 -7.45 -7.39 2.28
N LEU A 42 -6.69 -7.59 1.20
CA LEU A 42 -5.25 -7.47 1.19
C LEU A 42 -4.81 -6.32 0.27
N VAL A 43 -4.08 -5.35 0.83
CA VAL A 43 -3.32 -4.37 0.05
C VAL A 43 -1.85 -4.68 0.19
N SER A 44 -1.23 -5.10 -0.90
CA SER A 44 0.17 -5.49 -0.93
C SER A 44 1.10 -4.31 -0.60
N ASP A 45 2.26 -4.64 -0.01
CA ASP A 45 3.31 -3.67 0.30
C ASP A 45 3.80 -2.95 -0.97
N VAL A 46 3.90 -3.65 -2.10
CA VAL A 46 4.28 -3.08 -3.40
C VAL A 46 3.29 -2.03 -3.89
N ALA A 47 1.98 -2.20 -3.64
CA ALA A 47 0.97 -1.21 -4.00
C ALA A 47 1.14 0.08 -3.17
N LEU A 48 1.37 -0.02 -1.86
CA LEU A 48 1.65 1.13 -1.00
C LEU A 48 2.97 1.82 -1.37
N LYS A 49 4.05 1.05 -1.57
CA LYS A 49 5.35 1.57 -2.03
C LYS A 49 5.24 2.30 -3.37
N ARG A 50 4.38 1.83 -4.28
CA ARG A 50 4.12 2.52 -5.55
C ARG A 50 3.41 3.86 -5.33
N ARG A 51 2.38 3.92 -4.49
CA ARG A 51 1.68 5.17 -4.17
C ARG A 51 2.60 6.22 -3.56
N VAL A 52 3.46 5.83 -2.62
CA VAL A 52 4.45 6.74 -2.02
C VAL A 52 5.42 7.27 -3.08
N ARG A 53 5.96 6.39 -3.94
CA ARG A 53 6.86 6.84 -5.03
C ARG A 53 6.18 7.78 -6.00
N ASN A 54 4.94 7.48 -6.41
CA ASN A 54 4.17 8.35 -7.30
C ASN A 54 3.93 9.72 -6.67
N TYR A 55 3.57 9.77 -5.38
CA TYR A 55 3.40 11.03 -4.65
C TYR A 55 4.69 11.86 -4.64
N ILE A 56 5.83 11.24 -4.29
CA ILE A 56 7.14 11.91 -4.29
C ILE A 56 7.48 12.44 -5.69
N GLN A 57 7.23 11.66 -6.74
CA GLN A 57 7.48 12.07 -8.11
C GLN A 57 6.59 13.24 -8.56
N MET A 58 5.35 13.32 -8.07
CA MET A 58 4.42 14.40 -8.39
C MET A 58 4.65 15.68 -7.57
N ALA A 59 5.19 15.54 -6.36
CA ALA A 59 5.42 16.65 -5.44
C ALA A 59 6.75 17.39 -5.66
N GLY A 60 7.69 16.78 -6.40
CA GLY A 60 8.94 17.40 -6.84
C GLY A 60 8.79 18.11 -8.19
#